data_AF-A0A3B9S1U6-F1
#
_entry.id   AF-A0A3B9S1U6-F1
#
_cell.length_a   1.000
_cell.length_b   1.000
_cell.length_c   1.000
_cell.angle_alpha   90.00
_cell.angle_beta   90.00
_cell.angle_gamma   90.00
#
_symmetry.space_group_name_H-M   'P 1'
#
loop_
_entity.id
_entity.type
_entity.pdbx_description
1 polymer ?
#
loop_
_entity_poly.entity_id
_entity_poly.type
_entity_poly.pdbx_seq_one_letter_code
_entity_poly.pdbx_strand_id
1 'polypeptide(L)'
;YLRRALSGLDTALWDLRGKLEGKSVCELLGGTPKPLRVYASSMKREITPQAEAERFLRLRDEFGYDAFKFRVGKECGHDQDEWSGRTEEIVP
;
A
#
# COMPACT_ATOMS: atom_id res chain seq x y z
N TYR A 1 9.50 16.99 -10.92
CA TYR A 1 8.92 17.59 -9.70
C TYR A 1 7.59 18.31 -9.91
N LEU A 2 7.34 18.96 -11.05
CA LEU A 2 6.10 19.69 -11.35
C LEU A 2 4.81 18.97 -10.90
N ARG A 3 4.61 17.72 -11.34
CA ARG A 3 3.41 16.94 -11.01
C ARG A 3 3.28 16.67 -9.50
N ARG A 4 4.39 16.38 -8.81
CA ARG A 4 4.37 16.15 -7.34
C ARG A 4 3.97 17.42 -6.59
N ALA A 5 4.49 18.57 -7.00
CA ALA A 5 4.14 19.87 -6.41
C ALA A 5 2.67 20.23 -6.66
N LEU A 6 2.20 20.07 -7.91
CA LEU A 6 0.80 20.31 -8.27
C LEU A 6 -0.15 19.40 -7.49
N SER A 7 0.16 18.11 -7.32
CA SER A 7 -0.67 17.20 -6.52
C SER A 7 -0.76 17.62 -5.05
N GLY A 8 0.32 18.17 -4.47
CA GLY A 8 0.30 18.70 -3.11
C GLY A 8 -0.66 19.89 -2.96
N LEU A 9 -0.65 20.82 -3.93
CA LEU A 9 -1.58 21.95 -3.93
C LEU A 9 -3.04 21.50 -4.16
N ASP A 10 -3.27 20.64 -5.15
CA ASP A 10 -4.61 20.12 -5.48
C ASP A 10 -5.28 19.44 -4.29
N THR A 11 -4.56 18.53 -3.62
CA THR A 11 -5.08 17.83 -2.43
C THR A 11 -5.38 18.78 -1.26
N ALA A 12 -4.59 19.83 -1.07
CA ALA A 12 -4.85 20.86 -0.05
C ALA A 12 -6.10 21.70 -0.35
N LEU A 13 -6.36 22.00 -1.62
CA LEU A 13 -7.58 22.73 -2.02
C LEU A 13 -8.84 21.88 -1.79
N TRP A 14 -8.78 20.57 -2.05
CA TRP A 14 -9.88 19.66 -1.71
C TRP A 14 -10.14 19.58 -0.20
N ASP A 15 -9.10 19.50 0.62
CA ASP A 15 -9.22 19.52 2.09
C ASP A 15 -9.82 20.85 2.60
N LEU A 16 -9.34 22.00 2.08
CA LEU A 16 -9.90 23.31 2.40
C LEU A 16 -11.39 23.38 2.07
N ARG A 17 -11.78 22.94 0.87
CA ARG A 17 -13.18 22.93 0.45
C ARG A 17 -14.02 22.04 1.37
N GLY A 18 -13.51 20.87 1.75
CA GLY A 18 -14.19 19.96 2.68
C GLY A 18 -14.45 20.62 4.03
N LYS A 19 -13.47 21.32 4.58
CA LYS A 19 -13.60 22.07 5.83
C LYS A 19 -14.60 23.21 5.73
N LEU A 20 -14.59 23.97 4.63
CA LEU A 20 -15.53 25.08 4.41
C LEU A 20 -16.99 24.59 4.25
N GLU A 21 -17.20 23.46 3.57
CA GLU A 21 -18.53 22.88 3.36
C GLU A 21 -19.00 21.94 4.47
N GLY A 22 -18.14 21.63 5.46
CA GLY A 22 -18.43 20.64 6.50
C GLY A 22 -18.61 19.22 5.96
N LYS A 23 -17.93 18.88 4.86
CA LYS A 23 -18.03 17.59 4.16
C LYS A 23 -16.67 16.92 4.03
N SER A 24 -16.66 15.59 3.98
CA SER A 24 -15.48 14.84 3.56
C SER A 24 -15.20 15.06 2.07
N VAL A 25 -13.93 14.89 1.65
CA VAL A 25 -13.56 14.90 0.22
C VAL A 25 -14.31 13.81 -0.56
N CYS A 26 -14.61 12.66 0.07
CA CYS A 26 -15.41 11.60 -0.53
C CYS A 26 -16.80 12.10 -0.95
N GLU A 27 -17.49 12.85 -0.08
CA GLU A 27 -18.80 13.43 -0.37
C GLU A 27 -18.73 14.53 -1.43
N LEU A 28 -17.68 15.36 -1.41
CA LEU A 28 -17.47 16.37 -2.44
C LEU A 28 -17.26 15.76 -3.84
N LEU A 29 -16.71 14.55 -3.90
CA LEU A 29 -16.57 13.77 -5.14
C LEU A 29 -17.82 12.94 -5.48
N GLY A 30 -18.93 13.11 -4.76
CA GLY A 30 -20.19 12.42 -5.00
C GLY A 30 -20.28 11.02 -4.39
N GLY A 31 -19.34 10.64 -3.53
CA GLY A 31 -19.34 9.37 -2.81
C GLY A 31 -19.99 9.46 -1.43
N THR A 32 -19.94 8.34 -0.71
CA THR A 32 -20.32 8.26 0.71
C THR A 32 -19.18 7.57 1.46
N PRO A 33 -18.69 8.14 2.58
CA PRO A 33 -17.67 7.50 3.39
C PRO A 33 -18.13 6.12 3.84
N LYS A 34 -17.29 5.11 3.58
CA LYS A 34 -17.54 3.73 3.98
C LYS A 34 -16.23 3.03 4.25
N PRO A 35 -16.23 1.94 5.05
CA PRO A 35 -15.07 1.08 5.18
C PRO A 35 -14.59 0.61 3.79
N LEU A 36 -13.27 0.64 3.58
CA LEU A 36 -12.63 0.14 2.38
C LEU A 36 -11.79 -1.09 2.73
N ARG A 37 -11.88 -2.13 1.90
CA ARG A 37 -10.98 -3.28 2.00
C ARG A 37 -9.55 -2.81 1.72
N VAL A 38 -8.62 -3.16 2.60
CA VAL A 38 -7.21 -2.81 2.52
C VAL A 38 -6.35 -4.05 2.35
N TYR A 39 -5.16 -3.90 1.78
CA TYR A 39 -4.18 -4.96 1.63
C TYR A 39 -2.90 -4.61 2.41
N ALA A 40 -2.27 -5.60 3.02
CA ALA A 40 -1.02 -5.44 3.72
C ALA A 40 0.14 -5.30 2.71
N SER A 41 0.80 -4.14 2.67
CA SER A 41 1.87 -3.84 1.72
C SER A 41 3.24 -3.81 2.39
N SER A 42 4.09 -4.79 2.09
CA SER A 42 5.49 -4.75 2.48
C SER A 42 6.35 -3.96 1.52
N MET A 43 7.23 -3.13 2.08
CA MET A 43 8.22 -2.35 1.34
C MET A 43 9.65 -2.89 1.54
N LYS A 44 9.84 -3.93 2.35
CA LYS A 44 11.16 -4.45 2.71
C LYS A 44 11.69 -5.42 1.64
N ARG A 45 12.97 -5.27 1.32
CA ARG A 45 13.75 -6.21 0.50
C ARG A 45 14.78 -6.97 1.33
N GLU A 46 15.34 -6.28 2.33
CA GLU A 46 16.24 -6.82 3.36
C GLU A 46 15.42 -7.47 4.49
N ILE A 47 14.72 -8.56 4.17
CA ILE A 47 14.00 -9.41 5.13
C ILE A 47 14.04 -10.84 4.60
N THR A 48 14.29 -11.80 5.50
CA THR A 48 14.29 -13.20 5.11
C THR A 48 12.89 -13.62 4.66
N PRO A 49 12.78 -14.56 3.70
CA PRO A 49 11.49 -15.06 3.23
C PRO A 49 10.57 -15.53 4.36
N GLN A 50 11.14 -16.28 5.32
CA GLN A 50 10.43 -16.86 6.46
C GLN A 50 9.89 -15.77 7.40
N ALA A 51 10.72 -14.76 7.73
CA ALA A 51 10.29 -13.65 8.57
C ALA A 51 9.21 -12.79 7.90
N GLU A 52 9.24 -12.67 6.57
CA GLU A 52 8.22 -11.96 5.80
C GLU A 52 6.89 -12.74 5.81
N ALA A 53 6.93 -14.05 5.56
CA ALA A 53 5.76 -14.93 5.62
C ALA A 53 5.13 -14.93 7.02
N GLU A 54 5.93 -15.09 8.07
CA GLU A 54 5.46 -15.00 9.46
C GLU A 54 4.78 -13.65 9.76
N ARG A 55 5.34 -12.54 9.22
CA ARG A 55 4.73 -11.21 9.39
C ARG A 55 3.37 -11.13 8.70
N PHE A 56 3.20 -11.73 7.52
CA PHE A 56 1.90 -11.78 6.84
C PHE A 56 0.87 -12.62 7.59
N LEU A 57 1.27 -13.77 8.13
CA LEU A 57 0.40 -14.60 8.96
C LEU A 57 -0.07 -13.84 10.20
N ARG A 58 0.84 -13.16 10.91
CA ARG A 58 0.47 -12.30 12.05
C ARG A 58 -0.50 -11.19 11.66
N LEU A 59 -0.25 -10.50 10.55
CA LEU A 59 -1.14 -9.44 10.06
C LEU A 59 -2.54 -9.98 9.68
N ARG A 60 -2.61 -11.16 9.07
CA ARG A 60 -3.88 -11.86 8.80
C ARG A 60 -4.62 -12.16 10.11
N ASP A 61 -3.93 -12.77 11.07
CA ASP A 61 -4.56 -13.29 12.28
C ASP A 61 -4.96 -12.17 13.26
N GLU A 62 -4.18 -11.10 13.36
CA GLU A 62 -4.41 -9.97 14.27
C GLU A 62 -5.39 -8.93 13.70
N PHE A 63 -5.29 -8.62 12.41
CA PHE A 63 -6.02 -7.51 11.78
C PHE A 63 -6.99 -7.93 10.68
N GLY A 64 -7.05 -9.22 10.33
CA GLY A 64 -7.97 -9.73 9.30
C GLY A 64 -7.58 -9.36 7.87
N TYR A 65 -6.33 -9.02 7.58
CA TYR A 65 -5.89 -8.78 6.20
C TYR A 65 -6.00 -10.06 5.37
N ASP A 66 -6.65 -9.96 4.22
CA ASP A 66 -6.90 -11.07 3.29
C ASP A 66 -6.23 -10.87 1.92
N ALA A 67 -5.42 -9.82 1.79
CA ALA A 67 -4.65 -9.49 0.59
C ALA A 67 -3.29 -8.90 0.96
N PHE A 68 -2.24 -9.29 0.23
CA PHE A 68 -0.85 -8.94 0.54
C PHE A 68 -0.11 -8.50 -0.72
N LYS A 69 0.75 -7.49 -0.59
CA LYS A 69 1.67 -7.02 -1.64
C LYS A 69 3.08 -6.97 -1.08
N PHE A 70 4.05 -7.54 -1.79
CA PHE A 70 5.45 -7.57 -1.36
C PHE A 70 6.39 -7.39 -2.54
N ARG A 71 7.68 -7.19 -2.25
CA ARG A 71 8.72 -7.06 -3.28
C ARG A 71 9.18 -8.45 -3.68
N VAL A 72 9.30 -8.71 -4.99
CA VAL A 72 9.71 -10.00 -5.57
C VAL A 72 11.08 -9.82 -6.20
N GLY A 73 11.10 -9.20 -7.39
CA GLY A 73 12.31 -8.88 -8.13
C GLY A 73 13.12 -7.72 -7.57
N LYS A 74 14.41 -7.73 -7.94
CA LYS A 74 15.32 -6.59 -7.77
C LYS A 74 14.74 -5.36 -8.45
N GLU A 75 14.95 -4.21 -7.83
CA GLU A 75 14.61 -2.94 -8.46
C GLU A 75 15.44 -2.77 -9.75
N CYS A 76 14.75 -2.66 -10.90
CA CYS A 76 15.37 -2.68 -12.23
C CYS A 76 16.19 -3.96 -12.54
N GLY A 77 15.78 -5.11 -11.99
CA GLY A 77 16.54 -6.36 -12.03
C GLY A 77 16.46 -7.23 -13.28
N HIS A 78 15.69 -6.84 -14.31
CA HIS A 78 15.46 -7.65 -15.52
C HIS A 78 15.02 -9.10 -15.20
N ASP A 79 13.87 -9.22 -14.52
CA ASP A 79 13.24 -10.50 -14.13
C ASP A 79 14.05 -11.40 -13.19
N GLN A 80 15.03 -10.82 -12.49
CA GLN A 80 15.75 -11.49 -11.41
C GLN A 80 15.11 -11.19 -10.06
N ASP A 81 14.91 -12.25 -9.28
CA ASP A 81 14.52 -12.15 -7.87
C ASP A 81 15.56 -11.37 -7.05
N GLU A 82 15.09 -10.73 -5.98
CA GLU A 82 15.96 -10.02 -5.01
C GLU A 82 17.10 -10.94 -4.53
N TRP A 83 16.78 -12.22 -4.31
CA TRP A 83 17.71 -13.31 -4.04
C TRP A 83 17.13 -14.58 -4.68
N SER A 84 17.97 -15.48 -5.18
CA SER A 84 17.51 -16.71 -5.86
C SER A 84 16.55 -17.52 -4.98
N GLY A 85 15.33 -17.81 -5.50
CA GLY A 85 14.32 -18.65 -4.83
C GLY A 85 13.47 -17.95 -3.76
N ARG A 86 13.66 -16.65 -3.53
CA ARG A 86 12.97 -15.93 -2.44
C ARG A 86 11.45 -15.93 -2.60
N THR A 87 10.96 -15.75 -3.82
CA THR A 87 9.52 -15.59 -4.04
C THR A 87 8.77 -16.85 -3.66
N GLU A 88 9.27 -18.00 -4.11
CA GLU A 88 8.76 -19.33 -3.80
C GLU A 88 8.86 -19.66 -2.31
N GLU A 89 9.89 -19.17 -1.61
CA GLU A 89 10.00 -19.34 -0.15
C GLU A 89 8.98 -18.52 0.65
N ILE A 90 8.51 -17.36 0.15
CA ILE A 90 7.50 -16.53 0.82
C ILE A 90 6.09 -17.06 0.56
N VAL A 91 5.82 -17.47 -0.68
CA VAL A 91 4.51 -17.97 -1.12
C VAL A 91 4.73 -19.33 -1.79
N PRO A 92 4.83 -20.40 -0.98
CA PRO A 92 4.92 -21.76 -1.52
C PRO A 92 3.64 -22.20 -2.22
#